data_AF-A0A1X7SWM3-F1
#
_entry.id   AF-A0A1X7SWM3-F1
#
_cell.length_a   1.000
_cell.length_b   1.000
_cell.length_c   1.000
_cell.angle_alpha   90.00
_cell.angle_beta   90.00
_cell.angle_gamma   90.00
#
_symmetry.space_group_name_H-M   'P 1'
#
loop_
_entity.id
_entity.type
_entity.pdbx_description
1 polymer ?
#
loop_
_entity_poly.entity_id
_entity_poly.type
_entity_poly.pdbx_seq_one_letter_code
_entity_poly.pdbx_strand_id
1 'polypeptide(L)'
;MTDATENCPSGLRYYQSEGVRVCGRATSSGGSCTSVQFPSNGISYSQVCGRVTGYQYGTPDAVDNHLVPNSHHNDLNSYYVDGVSITHGSPRQHVWTLLSSGFEDLIAVVDLCPCSAGSTQQVQPFVGDHYFCESGFAGPLGLRQFKLYTSDPLWDGQSCRSTEVPCCNVPGIPWFHRNYGNTTTTDYIELRVCGDESTHNEDNPVSYYEIYVQ
;
A
#
# COMPACT_ATOMS: atom_id res chain seq x y z
N MET A 1 -13.00 0.78 -7.15
CA MET A 1 -13.99 0.08 -7.99
C MET A 1 -15.32 0.10 -7.26
N THR A 2 -16.32 0.80 -7.81
CA THR A 2 -17.66 0.92 -7.21
C THR A 2 -18.66 -0.08 -7.79
N ASP A 3 -18.29 -0.82 -8.83
CA ASP A 3 -19.17 -1.76 -9.53
C ASP A 3 -18.61 -3.19 -9.48
N ALA A 4 -19.43 -4.13 -9.01
CA ALA A 4 -19.12 -5.56 -8.99
C ALA A 4 -19.09 -6.19 -10.40
N THR A 5 -19.34 -5.44 -11.47
CA THR A 5 -19.17 -5.86 -12.86
C THR A 5 -17.92 -5.28 -13.51
N GLU A 6 -17.20 -4.38 -12.84
CA GLU A 6 -15.95 -3.82 -13.39
C GLU A 6 -14.81 -4.85 -13.33
N ASN A 7 -14.12 -4.94 -14.47
CA ASN A 7 -12.83 -5.62 -14.57
C ASN A 7 -11.77 -4.75 -13.88
N CYS A 8 -10.71 -5.39 -13.36
CA CYS A 8 -9.57 -4.65 -12.85
C CYS A 8 -9.02 -3.68 -13.91
N PRO A 9 -8.53 -2.49 -13.51
CA PRO A 9 -7.84 -1.59 -14.42
C PRO A 9 -6.74 -2.32 -15.20
N SER A 10 -6.50 -1.88 -16.44
CA SER A 10 -5.50 -2.49 -17.30
C SER A 10 -4.14 -2.61 -16.60
N GLY A 11 -3.58 -3.83 -16.63
CA GLY A 11 -2.32 -4.18 -15.97
C GLY A 11 -2.54 -4.92 -14.65
N LEU A 12 -3.55 -4.57 -13.85
CA LEU A 12 -3.85 -5.26 -12.60
C LEU A 12 -4.53 -6.61 -12.86
N ARG A 13 -4.12 -7.60 -12.06
CA ARG A 13 -4.64 -8.96 -12.13
C ARG A 13 -5.86 -9.09 -11.23
N TYR A 14 -6.97 -9.49 -11.83
CA TYR A 14 -8.16 -9.88 -11.08
C TYR A 14 -7.97 -11.24 -10.42
N TYR A 15 -8.33 -11.33 -9.14
CA TYR A 15 -8.61 -12.59 -8.47
C TYR A 15 -9.61 -12.38 -7.32
N GLN A 16 -10.13 -13.48 -6.79
CA GLN A 16 -11.09 -13.45 -5.69
C GLN A 16 -10.84 -14.59 -4.71
N SER A 17 -11.16 -14.33 -3.44
CA SER A 17 -11.14 -15.31 -2.36
C SER A 17 -12.29 -14.99 -1.42
N GLU A 18 -12.99 -16.02 -0.91
CA GLU A 18 -14.06 -15.86 0.09
C GLU A 18 -15.13 -14.80 -0.26
N GLY A 19 -15.41 -14.59 -1.55
CA GLY A 19 -16.38 -13.59 -2.02
C GLY A 19 -15.82 -12.17 -2.14
N VAL A 20 -14.58 -11.92 -1.72
CA VAL A 20 -13.87 -10.65 -1.89
C VAL A 20 -13.17 -10.63 -3.25
N ARG A 21 -13.50 -9.62 -4.06
CA ARG A 21 -12.88 -9.37 -5.37
C ARG A 21 -11.79 -8.32 -5.22
N VAL A 22 -10.62 -8.60 -5.78
CA VAL A 22 -9.46 -7.71 -5.65
C VAL A 22 -8.65 -7.63 -6.94
N CYS A 23 -7.87 -6.57 -7.06
CA CYS A 23 -6.98 -6.27 -8.17
C CYS A 23 -5.55 -6.15 -7.65
N GLY A 24 -4.74 -7.19 -7.88
CA GLY A 24 -3.34 -7.24 -7.45
C GLY A 24 -2.36 -7.04 -8.59
N ARG A 25 -1.09 -7.26 -8.29
CA ARG A 25 -0.01 -7.15 -9.28
C ARG A 25 -0.17 -8.18 -10.40
N ALA A 26 0.33 -7.82 -11.57
CA ALA A 26 0.62 -8.82 -12.61
C ALA A 26 1.55 -9.89 -12.03
N THR A 27 1.32 -11.16 -12.40
CA THR A 27 2.09 -12.28 -11.84
C THR A 27 3.59 -12.10 -12.07
N SER A 28 4.36 -12.17 -10.99
CA SER A 28 5.82 -12.00 -11.00
C SER A 28 6.49 -13.05 -10.12
N SER A 29 7.70 -13.47 -10.51
CA SER A 29 8.56 -14.36 -9.73
C SER A 29 9.49 -13.61 -8.76
N GLY A 30 9.39 -12.28 -8.67
CA GLY A 30 10.14 -11.42 -7.74
C GLY A 30 9.52 -10.03 -7.64
N GLY A 31 10.25 -9.09 -7.02
CA GLY A 31 9.78 -7.73 -6.79
C GLY A 31 9.31 -7.00 -8.03
N SER A 32 8.16 -6.32 -7.91
CA SER A 32 7.52 -5.62 -9.02
C SER A 32 6.46 -4.63 -8.54
N CYS A 33 6.13 -3.68 -9.42
CA CYS A 33 4.94 -2.86 -9.28
C CYS A 33 4.09 -2.96 -10.55
N THR A 34 2.78 -2.92 -10.38
CA THR A 34 1.81 -2.75 -11.46
C THR A 34 1.07 -1.44 -11.26
N SER A 35 1.02 -0.59 -12.28
CA SER A 35 0.49 0.76 -12.16
C SER A 35 -0.72 1.04 -13.03
N VAL A 36 -1.52 2.00 -12.56
CA VAL A 36 -2.65 2.59 -13.26
C VAL A 36 -2.50 4.10 -13.19
N GLN A 37 -2.59 4.77 -14.32
CA GLN A 37 -2.50 6.23 -14.40
C GLN A 37 -3.87 6.85 -14.66
N PHE A 38 -4.14 7.94 -13.95
CA PHE A 38 -5.36 8.74 -14.05
C PHE A 38 -4.97 10.13 -14.55
N PRO A 39 -5.31 10.50 -15.80
CA PRO A 39 -4.99 11.81 -16.32
C PRO A 39 -5.76 12.89 -15.54
N SER A 40 -5.09 14.01 -15.25
CA SER A 40 -5.73 15.21 -14.67
C SER A 40 -6.73 15.87 -15.63
N ASN A 41 -6.64 15.55 -16.93
CA ASN A 41 -7.40 16.19 -18.01
C ASN A 41 -7.24 17.73 -18.02
N GLY A 42 -6.04 18.22 -17.66
CA GLY A 42 -5.73 19.64 -17.61
C GLY A 42 -6.26 20.37 -16.38
N ILE A 43 -6.86 19.65 -15.42
CA ILE A 43 -7.23 20.21 -14.12
C ILE A 43 -5.95 20.49 -13.34
N SER A 44 -5.75 21.76 -12.99
CA SER A 44 -4.66 22.18 -12.12
C SER A 44 -5.05 21.94 -10.68
N TYR A 45 -4.17 21.35 -9.88
CA TYR A 45 -4.41 21.04 -8.47
C TYR A 45 -3.17 21.29 -7.63
N SER A 46 -3.36 21.63 -6.35
CA SER A 46 -2.32 21.66 -5.31
C SER A 46 -2.61 20.73 -4.14
N GLN A 47 -3.72 19.99 -4.18
CA GLN A 47 -4.08 19.02 -3.16
C GLN A 47 -4.53 17.71 -3.76
N VAL A 48 -4.22 16.62 -3.07
CA VAL A 48 -4.70 15.28 -3.41
C VAL A 48 -5.24 14.64 -2.14
N CYS A 49 -6.44 14.10 -2.18
CA CYS A 49 -6.99 13.31 -1.08
C CYS A 49 -7.68 12.07 -1.62
N GLY A 50 -7.85 11.07 -0.77
CA GLY A 50 -8.48 9.83 -1.19
C GLY A 50 -8.40 8.78 -0.12
N ARG A 51 -8.91 7.60 -0.46
CA ARG A 51 -8.75 6.39 0.35
C ARG A 51 -8.59 5.18 -0.55
N VAL A 52 -7.92 4.17 -0.04
CA VAL A 52 -7.70 2.89 -0.70
C VAL A 52 -8.07 1.80 0.29
N THR A 53 -8.80 0.79 -0.17
CA THR A 53 -9.04 -0.43 0.59
C THR A 53 -8.34 -1.56 -0.15
N GLY A 54 -7.43 -2.23 0.54
CA GLY A 54 -6.75 -3.40 0.05
C GLY A 54 -6.80 -4.54 1.05
N TYR A 55 -6.05 -5.58 0.76
CA TYR A 55 -5.96 -6.77 1.60
C TYR A 55 -4.54 -7.28 1.59
N GLN A 56 -4.13 -7.91 2.69
CA GLN A 56 -2.86 -8.61 2.77
C GLN A 56 -2.99 -9.94 2.00
N TYR A 57 -2.05 -10.21 1.09
CA TYR A 57 -1.84 -11.57 0.59
C TYR A 57 -0.49 -12.09 1.07
N GLY A 58 -0.52 -13.22 1.78
CA GLY A 58 0.68 -13.91 2.25
C GLY A 58 1.48 -13.09 3.26
N THR A 59 2.73 -12.78 2.95
CA THR A 59 3.70 -12.28 3.94
C THR A 59 4.33 -10.91 3.67
N PRO A 60 3.57 -9.82 3.43
CA PRO A 60 4.15 -8.50 3.23
C PRO A 60 5.11 -8.05 4.31
N ASP A 61 6.15 -7.34 3.90
CA ASP A 61 7.25 -6.90 4.76
C ASP A 61 7.25 -5.38 4.99
N ALA A 62 6.14 -4.70 4.67
CA ALA A 62 6.00 -3.25 4.72
C ALA A 62 7.08 -2.51 3.89
N VAL A 63 8.17 -2.06 4.53
CA VAL A 63 9.33 -1.45 3.86
C VAL A 63 10.64 -2.12 4.29
N ASP A 64 10.61 -3.38 4.71
CA ASP A 64 11.84 -4.07 5.09
C ASP A 64 12.84 -4.03 3.94
N ASN A 65 14.09 -3.91 4.32
CA ASN A 65 15.20 -3.84 3.39
C ASN A 65 16.35 -4.75 3.81
N HIS A 66 16.15 -5.52 4.89
CA HIS A 66 17.15 -6.35 5.53
C HIS A 66 17.16 -7.78 4.97
N LEU A 67 16.00 -8.32 4.61
CA LEU A 67 15.87 -9.69 4.09
C LEU A 67 16.25 -9.82 2.60
N VAL A 68 16.17 -8.73 1.83
CA VAL A 68 16.42 -8.75 0.38
C VAL A 68 17.66 -7.92 0.00
N PRO A 69 18.78 -8.56 -0.41
CA PRO A 69 19.94 -7.86 -0.97
C PRO A 69 19.55 -7.10 -2.24
N ASN A 70 19.89 -5.81 -2.33
CA ASN A 70 19.43 -4.87 -3.38
C ASN A 70 17.97 -4.45 -3.25
N SER A 71 17.44 -4.41 -2.03
CA SER A 71 16.16 -3.75 -1.75
C SER A 71 16.14 -2.38 -2.42
N HIS A 72 15.20 -2.19 -3.34
CA HIS A 72 14.95 -0.91 -3.98
C HIS A 72 14.26 0.07 -3.03
N HIS A 73 14.52 -0.10 -1.73
CA HIS A 73 13.90 0.59 -0.63
C HIS A 73 13.98 2.09 -0.83
N ASN A 74 15.08 2.66 -1.34
CA ASN A 74 15.19 4.12 -1.54
C ASN A 74 14.91 4.59 -2.98
N ASP A 75 14.27 3.78 -3.81
CA ASP A 75 13.95 4.12 -5.20
C ASP A 75 12.44 4.21 -5.43
N LEU A 76 11.92 5.44 -5.44
CA LEU A 76 10.52 5.74 -5.75
C LEU A 76 10.07 5.15 -7.09
N ASN A 77 10.98 4.90 -8.04
CA ASN A 77 10.62 4.32 -9.33
C ASN A 77 10.53 2.80 -9.34
N SER A 78 10.92 2.15 -8.25
CA SER A 78 10.93 0.70 -8.12
C SER A 78 9.88 0.22 -7.12
N TYR A 79 9.98 -1.03 -6.68
CA TYR A 79 9.14 -1.71 -5.69
C TYR A 79 9.62 -1.44 -4.26
N TYR A 80 9.73 -0.18 -3.89
CA TYR A 80 10.28 0.22 -2.59
C TYR A 80 9.40 -0.16 -1.37
N VAL A 81 8.20 -0.68 -1.61
CA VAL A 81 7.17 -0.92 -0.61
C VAL A 81 6.33 -2.14 -1.00
N ASP A 82 5.96 -2.91 0.02
CA ASP A 82 4.85 -3.84 -0.03
C ASP A 82 3.56 -3.10 0.30
N GLY A 83 2.78 -2.80 -0.74
CA GLY A 83 1.57 -2.03 -0.58
C GLY A 83 1.18 -1.25 -1.81
N VAL A 84 0.61 -0.07 -1.59
CA VAL A 84 0.19 0.87 -2.63
C VAL A 84 1.02 2.15 -2.57
N SER A 85 1.64 2.50 -3.69
CA SER A 85 2.33 3.78 -3.87
C SER A 85 1.47 4.71 -4.74
N ILE A 86 1.10 5.87 -4.20
CA ILE A 86 0.41 6.93 -4.94
C ILE A 86 1.41 8.01 -5.28
N THR A 87 1.53 8.32 -6.56
CA THR A 87 2.50 9.27 -7.10
C THR A 87 1.88 10.18 -8.15
N HIS A 88 2.59 11.23 -8.54
CA HIS A 88 2.20 12.07 -9.68
C HIS A 88 3.40 12.42 -10.57
N GLY A 89 3.09 12.69 -11.83
CA GLY A 89 4.01 13.34 -12.77
C GLY A 89 5.16 12.48 -13.29
N SER A 90 5.96 13.08 -14.15
CA SER A 90 7.19 12.51 -14.72
C SER A 90 8.24 13.62 -14.82
N PRO A 91 9.29 13.65 -13.96
CA PRO A 91 9.69 12.59 -13.03
C PRO A 91 8.66 12.34 -11.93
N ARG A 92 8.61 11.07 -11.48
CA ARG A 92 7.67 10.60 -10.47
C ARG A 92 7.90 11.33 -9.14
N GLN A 93 6.83 11.83 -8.55
CA GLN A 93 6.82 12.50 -7.25
C GLN A 93 5.87 11.79 -6.29
N HIS A 94 6.24 11.69 -5.02
CA HIS A 94 5.47 11.00 -3.99
C HIS A 94 4.22 11.81 -3.58
N VAL A 95 3.08 11.12 -3.44
CA VAL A 95 1.85 11.66 -2.84
C VAL A 95 1.63 11.00 -1.47
N TRP A 96 1.47 9.68 -1.46
CA TRP A 96 1.15 8.88 -0.29
C TRP A 96 1.59 7.42 -0.46
N THR A 97 1.93 6.74 0.63
CA THR A 97 2.21 5.29 0.65
C THR A 97 1.24 4.58 1.58
N LEU A 98 0.63 3.47 1.15
CA LEU A 98 -0.16 2.60 2.02
C LEU A 98 0.57 1.26 2.13
N LEU A 99 1.17 0.97 3.27
CA LEU A 99 2.02 -0.18 3.51
C LEU A 99 1.20 -1.35 4.06
N SER A 100 1.38 -2.55 3.51
CA SER A 100 0.91 -3.77 4.17
C SER A 100 2.06 -4.32 4.98
N SER A 101 1.85 -4.48 6.29
CA SER A 101 2.80 -5.21 7.12
C SER A 101 2.37 -6.65 7.32
N GLY A 102 3.30 -7.40 7.88
CA GLY A 102 3.17 -8.81 7.95
C GLY A 102 2.35 -9.33 9.12
N PHE A 103 2.33 -8.55 10.20
CA PHE A 103 1.82 -8.95 11.51
C PHE A 103 1.40 -7.74 12.35
N GLU A 104 0.36 -7.95 13.17
CA GLU A 104 -0.10 -6.98 14.16
C GLU A 104 0.58 -7.09 15.54
N ASP A 105 0.99 -8.30 15.94
CA ASP A 105 1.13 -8.65 17.36
C ASP A 105 2.55 -9.08 17.81
N LEU A 106 3.57 -8.93 16.96
CA LEU A 106 4.93 -9.39 17.29
C LEU A 106 5.89 -8.23 17.54
N ILE A 107 6.76 -8.41 18.53
CA ILE A 107 7.83 -7.47 18.88
C ILE A 107 9.13 -7.97 18.22
N ALA A 108 9.88 -7.05 17.59
CA ALA A 108 11.21 -7.28 17.02
C ALA A 108 11.28 -8.21 15.80
N VAL A 109 10.26 -8.17 14.93
CA VAL A 109 10.32 -8.76 13.58
C VAL A 109 10.57 -7.65 12.58
N VAL A 110 11.31 -7.97 11.52
CA VAL A 110 11.68 -7.01 10.48
C VAL A 110 10.52 -6.65 9.56
N ASP A 111 9.33 -7.27 9.70
CA ASP A 111 8.18 -7.18 8.77
C ASP A 111 7.02 -6.34 9.33
N LEU A 112 7.28 -5.50 10.34
CA LEU A 112 6.25 -4.70 11.03
C LEU A 112 6.04 -3.33 10.38
N CYS A 113 4.85 -2.77 10.57
CA CYS A 113 4.61 -1.38 10.23
C CYS A 113 5.63 -0.44 10.90
N PRO A 114 6.14 0.58 10.18
CA PRO A 114 7.08 1.56 10.76
C PRO A 114 6.52 2.35 11.95
N CYS A 115 5.20 2.53 12.01
CA CYS A 115 4.50 3.19 13.12
C CYS A 115 4.23 2.26 14.31
N SER A 116 4.43 0.95 14.19
CA SER A 116 4.13 0.01 15.26
C SER A 116 5.05 0.19 16.47
N ALA A 117 4.51 -0.01 17.67
CA ALA A 117 5.25 0.07 18.91
C ALA A 117 6.40 -0.96 18.93
N GLY A 118 7.64 -0.47 19.03
CA GLY A 118 8.83 -1.31 19.02
C GLY A 118 9.31 -1.73 17.63
N SER A 119 8.72 -1.19 16.56
CA SER A 119 9.22 -1.38 15.19
C SER A 119 10.59 -0.73 15.02
N THR A 120 11.49 -1.43 14.33
CA THR A 120 12.79 -0.90 13.90
C THR A 120 12.77 -0.45 12.44
N GLN A 121 11.67 -0.70 11.72
CA GLN A 121 11.53 -0.27 10.34
C GLN A 121 11.52 1.25 10.23
N GLN A 122 12.10 1.76 9.15
CA GLN A 122 12.12 3.19 8.84
C GLN A 122 11.64 3.37 7.41
N VAL A 123 10.67 4.27 7.23
CA VAL A 123 10.23 4.68 5.90
C VAL A 123 11.31 5.46 5.18
N GLN A 124 11.18 5.50 3.86
CA GLN A 124 12.08 6.25 3.00
C GLN A 124 11.98 7.76 3.26
N PRO A 125 13.08 8.51 3.07
CA PRO A 125 13.06 9.96 3.21
C PRO A 125 12.01 10.68 2.34
N PHE A 126 11.70 10.14 1.15
CA PHE A 126 10.68 10.74 0.27
C PHE A 126 9.24 10.43 0.69
N VAL A 127 9.01 9.41 1.51
CA VAL A 127 7.69 9.09 2.08
C VAL A 127 7.41 9.99 3.28
N GLY A 128 8.39 10.11 4.19
CA GLY A 128 8.25 10.90 5.41
C GLY A 128 7.05 10.45 6.26
N ASP A 129 6.20 11.37 6.65
CA ASP A 129 4.97 11.14 7.43
C ASP A 129 3.72 10.86 6.57
N HIS A 130 3.86 10.81 5.24
CA HIS A 130 2.74 10.67 4.30
C HIS A 130 2.46 9.21 3.99
N TYR A 131 2.12 8.44 5.02
CA TYR A 131 1.81 7.02 4.88
C TYR A 131 0.75 6.53 5.86
N PHE A 132 0.10 5.43 5.49
CA PHE A 132 -0.64 4.54 6.39
C PHE A 132 -0.02 3.16 6.36
N CYS A 133 -0.15 2.40 7.45
CA CYS A 133 0.32 1.03 7.49
C CYS A 133 -0.63 0.18 8.33
N GLU A 134 -0.89 -1.05 7.87
CA GLU A 134 -1.77 -1.99 8.55
C GLU A 134 -1.41 -3.44 8.17
N SER A 135 -1.79 -4.42 8.99
CA SER A 135 -1.68 -5.85 8.74
C SER A 135 -3.07 -6.46 8.81
N GLY A 136 -3.32 -7.48 7.97
CA GLY A 136 -4.56 -8.24 8.03
C GLY A 136 -4.42 -9.54 8.81
N PHE A 137 -3.31 -9.72 9.53
CA PHE A 137 -2.99 -10.97 10.23
C PHE A 137 -2.57 -10.76 11.71
N ALA A 138 -3.55 -10.94 12.59
CA ALA A 138 -3.38 -11.00 14.06
C ALA A 138 -2.94 -12.37 14.62
N GLY A 139 -2.48 -13.31 13.78
CA GLY A 139 -2.16 -14.68 14.23
C GLY A 139 -0.71 -14.89 14.66
N PRO A 140 -0.39 -16.00 15.34
CA PRO A 140 1.00 -16.36 15.64
C PRO A 140 1.79 -16.69 14.36
N LEU A 141 3.10 -16.41 14.34
CA LEU A 141 4.04 -16.61 13.22
C LEU A 141 3.80 -17.91 12.43
N GLY A 142 3.72 -19.05 13.13
CA GLY A 142 3.62 -20.37 12.52
C GLY A 142 2.29 -20.70 11.84
N LEU A 143 1.29 -19.80 11.92
CA LEU A 143 -0.02 -19.95 11.29
C LEU A 143 -0.21 -19.07 10.04
N ARG A 144 0.84 -18.36 9.61
CA ARG A 144 0.81 -17.65 8.34
C ARG A 144 0.54 -18.60 7.17
N GLN A 145 -0.26 -18.12 6.25
CA GLN A 145 -0.65 -18.81 5.03
C GLN A 145 -0.44 -17.90 3.82
N PHE A 146 -0.02 -18.48 2.71
CA PHE A 146 0.04 -17.80 1.41
C PHE A 146 -1.37 -17.71 0.81
N LYS A 147 -2.20 -16.86 1.40
CA LYS A 147 -3.59 -16.61 1.00
C LYS A 147 -3.94 -15.14 1.15
N LEU A 148 -5.10 -14.77 0.60
CA LEU A 148 -5.72 -13.47 0.84
C LEU A 148 -6.39 -13.47 2.23
N TYR A 149 -5.99 -12.56 3.12
CA TYR A 149 -6.65 -12.35 4.41
C TYR A 149 -7.82 -11.39 4.21
N THR A 150 -9.01 -11.95 4.00
CA THR A 150 -10.24 -11.23 3.64
C THR A 150 -11.05 -10.73 4.83
N SER A 151 -10.75 -11.21 6.03
CA SER A 151 -11.46 -10.83 7.26
C SER A 151 -11.10 -9.43 7.77
N ASP A 152 -9.99 -8.88 7.30
CA ASP A 152 -9.45 -7.62 7.79
C ASP A 152 -8.93 -6.76 6.62
N PRO A 153 -9.74 -5.83 6.10
CA PRO A 153 -9.32 -4.91 5.05
C PRO A 153 -8.23 -3.97 5.55
N LEU A 154 -7.22 -3.72 4.71
CA LEU A 154 -6.12 -2.83 5.06
C LEU A 154 -6.46 -1.37 4.83
N TRP A 155 -5.81 -0.54 5.64
CA TRP A 155 -5.78 0.92 5.63
C TRP A 155 -7.12 1.56 5.95
N ASP A 156 -7.94 0.85 6.72
CA ASP A 156 -9.22 1.34 7.22
C ASP A 156 -9.15 1.81 8.69
N GLY A 157 -8.04 1.51 9.38
CA GLY A 157 -7.79 1.90 10.76
C GLY A 157 -8.65 1.13 11.76
N GLN A 158 -9.14 -0.05 11.40
CA GLN A 158 -9.98 -0.90 12.24
C GLN A 158 -9.29 -2.21 12.55
N SER A 159 -9.83 -2.98 13.50
CA SER A 159 -9.32 -4.30 13.90
C SER A 159 -7.89 -4.36 14.45
N CYS A 160 -7.10 -3.28 14.42
CA CYS A 160 -5.70 -3.27 14.82
C CYS A 160 -5.48 -3.58 16.29
N ARG A 161 -4.47 -4.42 16.56
CA ARG A 161 -4.15 -4.91 17.92
C ARG A 161 -2.72 -4.60 18.31
N SER A 162 -2.45 -4.81 19.61
CA SER A 162 -1.12 -4.80 20.24
C SER A 162 -0.19 -3.69 19.76
N THR A 163 0.79 -4.02 18.90
CA THR A 163 1.86 -3.11 18.49
C THR A 163 1.42 -2.22 17.34
N GLU A 164 0.40 -2.59 16.58
CA GLU A 164 -0.10 -1.83 15.43
C GLU A 164 -1.10 -0.72 15.81
N VAL A 165 -1.63 -0.70 17.04
CA VAL A 165 -2.54 0.35 17.54
C VAL A 165 -2.12 1.80 17.19
N PRO A 166 -0.83 2.20 17.26
CA PRO A 166 -0.43 3.55 16.86
C PRO A 166 -0.64 3.84 15.37
N CYS A 167 -0.53 2.84 14.49
CA CYS A 167 -0.72 2.96 13.05
C CYS A 167 -2.18 3.26 12.68
N CYS A 168 -3.12 2.74 13.46
CA CYS A 168 -4.56 2.91 13.19
C CYS A 168 -5.17 4.12 13.87
N ASN A 169 -4.43 4.75 14.79
CA ASN A 169 -4.81 6.00 15.44
C ASN A 169 -4.16 7.24 14.78
N VAL A 170 -3.60 7.09 13.58
CA VAL A 170 -3.05 8.23 12.83
C VAL A 170 -4.18 9.14 12.35
N PRO A 171 -4.00 10.48 12.40
CA PRO A 171 -5.02 11.39 11.91
C PRO A 171 -5.32 11.18 10.43
N GLY A 172 -6.61 11.17 10.08
CA GLY A 172 -7.08 11.14 8.68
C GLY A 172 -7.46 9.77 8.16
N ILE A 173 -6.89 8.66 8.65
CA ILE A 173 -7.24 7.30 8.20
C ILE A 173 -8.77 7.06 8.27
N PRO A 174 -9.42 6.53 7.21
CA PRO A 174 -8.86 5.96 5.97
C PRO A 174 -8.51 6.97 4.86
N TRP A 175 -8.71 8.27 5.09
CA TRP A 175 -8.49 9.32 4.10
C TRP A 175 -7.10 9.95 4.21
N PHE A 176 -6.28 9.75 3.19
CA PHE A 176 -5.05 10.51 3.06
C PHE A 176 -5.32 11.90 2.50
N HIS A 177 -4.47 12.87 2.86
CA HIS A 177 -4.50 14.22 2.32
C HIS A 177 -3.07 14.75 2.14
N ARG A 178 -2.71 15.08 0.91
CA ARG A 178 -1.46 15.73 0.54
C ARG A 178 -1.73 17.15 0.08
N ASN A 179 -1.07 18.12 0.69
CA ASN A 179 -1.20 19.54 0.36
C ASN A 179 0.16 20.11 -0.06
N TYR A 180 0.25 20.59 -1.30
CA TYR A 180 1.43 21.22 -1.89
C TYR A 180 1.45 22.75 -1.73
N GLY A 181 0.54 23.30 -0.93
CA GLY A 181 0.39 24.74 -0.69
C GLY A 181 -0.04 25.48 -1.94
N ASN A 182 0.77 26.44 -2.37
CA ASN A 182 0.52 27.27 -3.56
C ASN A 182 1.10 26.66 -4.85
N THR A 183 1.84 25.56 -4.76
CA THR A 183 2.40 24.88 -5.93
C THR A 183 1.31 24.04 -6.57
N THR A 184 0.94 24.39 -7.80
CA THR A 184 -0.04 23.64 -8.58
C THR A 184 0.63 22.82 -9.67
N THR A 185 0.01 21.72 -10.05
CA THR A 185 0.42 20.88 -11.18
C THR A 185 -0.80 20.38 -11.95
N THR A 186 -0.57 19.93 -13.18
CA THR A 186 -1.55 19.21 -14.02
C THR A 186 -1.10 17.78 -14.30
N ASP A 187 -0.18 17.27 -13.48
CA ASP A 187 0.33 15.92 -13.61
C ASP A 187 -0.79 14.86 -13.51
N TYR A 188 -0.58 13.71 -14.13
CA TYR A 188 -1.41 12.55 -13.85
C TYR A 188 -1.17 12.07 -12.40
N ILE A 189 -2.20 11.43 -11.82
CA ILE A 189 -2.04 10.62 -10.61
C ILE A 189 -1.77 9.18 -11.02
N GLU A 190 -0.88 8.50 -10.33
CA GLU A 190 -0.59 7.08 -10.53
C GLU A 190 -0.80 6.32 -9.22
N LEU A 191 -1.56 5.23 -9.30
CA LEU A 191 -1.66 4.23 -8.25
C LEU A 191 -0.83 3.02 -8.68
N ARG A 192 0.08 2.56 -7.81
CA ARG A 192 0.93 1.40 -8.06
C ARG A 192 0.73 0.40 -6.95
N VAL A 193 0.34 -0.83 -7.29
CA VAL A 193 0.41 -1.95 -6.34
C VAL A 193 1.81 -2.54 -6.45
N CYS A 194 2.53 -2.61 -5.35
CA CYS A 194 3.94 -2.97 -5.28
C CYS A 194 4.17 -4.09 -4.26
N GLY A 195 5.29 -4.78 -4.47
CA GLY A 195 5.92 -5.60 -3.44
C GLY A 195 7.30 -6.08 -3.89
N ASP A 196 8.17 -6.43 -2.96
CA ASP A 196 9.57 -6.74 -3.26
C ASP A 196 9.86 -8.23 -3.46
N GLU A 197 8.91 -9.11 -3.15
CA GLU A 197 8.93 -10.51 -3.58
C GLU A 197 7.89 -10.89 -4.66
N SER A 198 7.86 -12.18 -4.97
CA SER A 198 6.95 -12.82 -5.92
C SER A 198 5.48 -12.67 -5.49
N THR A 199 4.57 -12.61 -6.46
CA THR A 199 3.13 -12.49 -6.20
C THR A 199 2.49 -13.72 -5.54
N HIS A 200 3.25 -14.81 -5.38
CA HIS A 200 2.79 -16.01 -4.65
C HIS A 200 3.18 -15.96 -3.18
N ASN A 201 4.13 -15.09 -2.82
CA ASN A 201 4.52 -14.83 -1.44
C ASN A 201 3.81 -13.59 -0.90
N GLU A 202 3.89 -12.48 -1.65
CA GLU A 202 3.40 -11.17 -1.24
C GLU A 202 2.56 -10.56 -2.36
N ASP A 203 1.36 -10.12 -2.04
CA ASP A 203 0.60 -9.24 -2.92
C ASP A 203 -0.24 -8.31 -2.05
N ASN A 204 -0.54 -7.13 -2.58
CA ASN A 204 -1.22 -6.07 -1.83
C ASN A 204 -2.45 -5.59 -2.60
N PRO A 205 -3.34 -6.51 -2.99
CA PRO A 205 -4.37 -6.22 -3.97
C PRO A 205 -5.42 -5.25 -3.42
N VAL A 206 -5.94 -4.40 -4.30
CA VAL A 206 -6.94 -3.38 -3.96
C VAL A 206 -8.34 -3.83 -4.37
N SER A 207 -9.33 -3.63 -3.51
CA SER A 207 -10.75 -3.79 -3.89
C SER A 207 -11.39 -2.45 -4.22
N TYR A 208 -10.92 -1.38 -3.58
CA TYR A 208 -11.51 -0.06 -3.71
C TYR A 208 -10.44 1.03 -3.63
N TYR A 209 -10.65 2.10 -4.39
CA TYR A 209 -9.92 3.34 -4.26
C TYR A 209 -10.79 4.47 -4.79
N GLU A 210 -10.63 5.64 -4.20
CA GLU A 210 -11.12 6.92 -4.71
C GLU A 210 -10.04 7.98 -4.46
N ILE A 211 -9.76 8.80 -5.47
CA ILE A 211 -8.73 9.83 -5.42
C ILE A 211 -9.28 11.10 -6.07
N TYR A 212 -9.14 12.20 -5.36
CA TYR A 212 -9.61 13.53 -5.73
C TYR A 212 -8.44 14.50 -5.76
N VAL A 213 -8.52 15.45 -6.68
CA VAL A 213 -7.55 16.54 -6.83
C VAL A 213 -8.27 17.89 -6.72
N GLN A 214 -7.62 18.86 -6.07
CA GLN A 214 -8.16 20.22 -5.86
C GLN A 214 -7.07 21.28 -6.02
#